data_AF-Q65EQ9-F1
#
_entry.id   AF-Q65EQ9-F1
#
_cell.length_a   1.000
_cell.length_b   1.000
_cell.length_c   1.000
_cell.angle_alpha   90.00
_cell.angle_beta   90.00
_cell.angle_gamma   90.00
#
_symmetry.space_group_name_H-M   'P 1'
#
loop_
_entity.id
_entity.type
_entity.pdbx_description
1 polymer ?
#
loop_
_entity_poly.entity_id
_entity_poly.type
_entity_poly.pdbx_seq_one_letter_code
_entity_poly.pdbx_strand_id
1 'polypeptide(L)'
;MNLNRFLKADREKAERLFISTRDLISELPAAIEEHDFEGCVEIAATIILNCKDLKRMEHPEQVVRLHEIASKFANRGLNVSTVRRSFQ
;
A
#
# COMPACT_ATOMS: atom_id res chain seq x y z
N MET A 1 9.10 11.94 -1.74
CA MET A 1 7.73 11.39 -1.66
C MET A 1 7.11 11.74 -0.32
N ASN A 2 5.80 12.02 -0.24
CA ASN A 2 5.11 12.25 1.04
C ASN A 2 4.64 10.91 1.67
N LEU A 3 5.41 10.38 2.61
CA LEU A 3 5.12 9.11 3.29
C LEU A 3 4.00 9.20 4.35
N ASN A 4 3.44 10.38 4.60
CA ASN A 4 2.40 10.55 5.63
C ASN A 4 1.05 9.91 5.24
N ARG A 5 0.90 9.49 3.98
CA ARG A 5 -0.27 8.73 3.51
C ARG A 5 -0.23 7.26 3.90
N PHE A 6 0.90 6.77 4.40
CA PHE A 6 1.09 5.38 4.81
C PHE A 6 1.16 5.28 6.34
N LEU A 7 0.71 4.14 6.88
CA LEU A 7 0.90 3.79 8.29
C LEU A 7 2.39 3.79 8.63
N LYS A 8 2.75 4.21 9.85
CA LYS A 8 4.16 4.26 10.28
C LYS A 8 4.90 2.93 10.06
N ALA A 9 4.25 1.80 10.34
CA ALA A 9 4.80 0.46 10.15
C ALA A 9 5.06 0.09 8.68
N ASP A 10 4.35 0.73 7.74
CA ASP A 10 4.41 0.44 6.31
C ASP A 10 5.31 1.40 5.53
N ARG A 11 5.79 2.48 6.16
CA ARG A 11 6.54 3.55 5.47
C ARG A 11 7.82 3.05 4.82
N GLU A 12 8.59 2.21 5.50
CA GLU A 12 9.84 1.66 4.94
C GLU A 12 9.57 0.78 3.73
N LYS A 13 8.51 -0.03 3.77
CA LYS A 13 8.09 -0.84 2.62
C LYS A 13 7.61 0.06 1.47
N ALA A 14 6.80 1.08 1.76
CA ALA A 14 6.32 2.02 0.75
C ALA A 14 7.47 2.79 0.08
N GLU A 15 8.47 3.21 0.86
CA GLU A 15 9.68 3.85 0.34
C GLU A 15 10.47 2.93 -0.60
N ARG A 16 10.69 1.68 -0.20
CA ARG A 16 11.37 0.68 -1.05
C ARG A 16 10.62 0.43 -2.36
N LEU A 17 9.30 0.27 -2.32
CA LEU A 17 8.48 0.08 -3.52
C LEU A 17 8.53 1.31 -4.43
N PHE A 18 8.55 2.52 -3.86
CA PHE A 18 8.66 3.74 -4.65
C PHE A 18 10.02 3.85 -5.36
N ILE A 19 11.11 3.59 -4.64
CA ILE A 19 12.47 3.59 -5.21
C ILE A 19 12.57 2.55 -6.33
N SER A 20 12.20 1.30 -6.04
CA SER A 20 12.20 0.22 -7.04
C SER A 20 11.38 0.58 -8.29
N THR A 21 10.19 1.16 -8.12
CA THR A 21 9.36 1.57 -9.26
C THR A 21 10.02 2.64 -10.10
N ARG A 22 10.64 3.65 -9.48
CA ARG A 22 11.33 4.73 -10.20
C ARG A 22 12.55 4.19 -10.96
N ASP A 23 13.31 3.31 -10.33
CA ASP A 23 14.53 2.76 -10.91
C ASP A 23 14.17 1.85 -12.11
N LEU A 24 13.14 1.01 -11.99
CA LEU A 24 12.60 0.22 -13.11
C LEU A 24 12.09 1.09 -14.28
N ILE A 25 11.42 2.21 -13.99
CA ILE A 25 10.99 3.16 -15.05
C ILE A 25 12.22 3.73 -15.79
N SER A 26 13.36 3.89 -15.11
CA SER A 26 14.59 4.38 -15.74
C SER A 26 15.30 3.33 -16.61
N GLU A 27 15.04 2.04 -16.38
CA GLU A 27 15.58 0.93 -17.16
C GLU A 27 14.76 0.65 -18.43
N LEU A 28 13.46 0.94 -18.42
CA LEU A 28 12.56 0.64 -19.53
C LEU A 28 13.01 1.24 -20.89
N PRO A 29 13.52 2.48 -20.99
CA PRO A 29 14.03 3.02 -22.25
C PRO A 29 15.18 2.20 -22.85
N ALA A 30 16.12 1.73 -22.01
CA ALA A 30 17.26 0.94 -22.48
C ALA A 30 16.78 -0.40 -23.07
N ALA A 31 15.85 -1.09 -22.39
CA ALA A 31 15.26 -2.32 -22.91
C ALA A 31 14.56 -2.13 -24.27
N ILE A 32 13.91 -0.96 -24.48
CA ILE A 32 13.31 -0.62 -25.77
C ILE A 32 14.37 -0.41 -26.85
N GLU A 33 15.44 0.34 -26.55
CA GLU A 33 16.55 0.62 -27.48
C GLU A 33 17.31 -0.66 -27.86
N GLU A 34 17.42 -1.61 -26.93
CA GLU A 34 18.07 -2.91 -27.14
C GLU A 34 17.15 -3.95 -27.80
N HIS A 35 15.90 -3.57 -28.12
CA HIS A 35 14.87 -4.48 -28.64
C HIS A 35 14.56 -5.68 -27.71
N ASP A 36 14.85 -5.55 -26.41
CA ASP A 36 14.51 -6.53 -25.39
C ASP A 36 13.05 -6.35 -24.95
N PHE A 37 12.14 -6.82 -25.80
CA PHE A 37 10.70 -6.72 -25.54
C PHE A 37 10.23 -7.63 -24.40
N GLU A 38 10.92 -8.74 -24.14
CA GLU A 38 10.60 -9.60 -22.99
C GLU A 38 10.97 -8.88 -21.69
N GLY A 39 12.16 -8.28 -21.62
CA GLY A 39 12.57 -7.42 -20.50
C GLY A 39 11.61 -6.25 -20.30
N CYS A 40 11.11 -5.63 -21.37
CA CYS A 40 10.07 -4.60 -21.26
C CYS A 40 8.79 -5.11 -20.57
N VAL A 41 8.34 -6.32 -20.92
CA VAL A 41 7.14 -6.93 -20.32
C VAL A 41 7.38 -7.24 -18.83
N GLU A 42 8.54 -7.78 -18.47
CA GLU A 42 8.90 -8.09 -17.09
C GLU A 42 9.00 -6.82 -16.21
N ILE A 43 9.67 -5.78 -16.72
CA ILE A 43 9.79 -4.47 -16.05
C ILE A 43 8.40 -3.88 -15.83
N ALA A 44 7.56 -3.85 -16.87
CA ALA A 44 6.20 -3.32 -16.79
C ALA A 44 5.33 -4.10 -15.79
N ALA A 45 5.40 -5.43 -15.80
CA ALA A 45 4.68 -6.28 -14.86
C ALA A 45 5.07 -5.97 -13.41
N THR A 46 6.37 -5.77 -13.16
CA THR A 46 6.89 -5.43 -11.82
C THR A 46 6.45 -4.03 -11.37
N ILE A 47 6.51 -3.03 -12.25
CA ILE A 47 5.97 -1.69 -11.99
C ILE A 47 4.48 -1.76 -11.63
N ILE A 48 3.70 -2.53 -12.37
CA ILE A 48 2.26 -2.71 -12.11
C ILE A 48 2.03 -3.32 -10.71
N LEU A 49 2.81 -4.33 -10.33
CA LEU A 49 2.73 -4.95 -9.01
C LEU A 49 3.06 -3.95 -7.90
N ASN A 50 4.17 -3.22 -8.01
CA ASN A 50 4.57 -2.22 -7.02
C ASN A 50 3.52 -1.12 -6.86
N CYS A 51 2.97 -0.60 -7.96
CA CYS A 51 1.91 0.41 -7.92
C CYS A 51 0.62 -0.11 -7.28
N LYS A 52 0.23 -1.37 -7.55
CA LYS A 52 -0.93 -2.00 -6.90
C LYS A 52 -0.73 -2.13 -5.39
N ASP A 53 0.47 -2.51 -4.97
CA ASP A 53 0.83 -2.63 -3.56
C ASP A 53 0.83 -1.27 -2.85
N LEU A 54 1.44 -0.26 -3.46
CA LEU A 54 1.43 1.12 -2.95
C LEU A 54 -0.01 1.64 -2.80
N LYS A 55 -0.86 1.45 -3.82
CA LYS A 55 -2.28 1.84 -3.74
C LYS A 55 -3.02 1.15 -2.61
N ARG A 56 -2.73 -0.13 -2.36
CA ARG A 56 -3.32 -0.88 -1.23
C ARG A 56 -2.86 -0.32 0.12
N MET A 57 -1.60 0.11 0.20
CA MET A 57 -0.98 0.63 1.42
C MET A 57 -1.31 2.12 1.70
N GLU A 58 -1.60 2.92 0.66
CA GLU A 58 -1.95 4.35 0.77
C GLU A 58 -3.30 4.58 1.49
N HIS A 59 -4.09 3.51 1.66
CA HIS A 59 -5.40 3.54 2.30
C HIS A 59 -5.34 2.93 3.71
N PRO A 60 -5.15 3.73 4.77
CA PRO A 60 -5.26 3.27 6.16
C PRO A 60 -6.73 3.08 6.56
N GLU A 61 -7.47 2.24 5.83
CA GLU A 61 -8.89 1.96 6.04
C GLU A 61 -9.23 1.35 7.40
N GLN A 62 -8.25 1.12 8.27
CA GLN A 62 -8.48 0.56 9.60
C GLN A 62 -8.66 1.61 10.71
N VAL A 63 -8.22 2.87 10.52
CA VAL A 63 -8.40 3.90 11.56
C VAL A 63 -9.76 4.60 11.42
N VAL A 64 -10.25 4.77 10.19
CA VAL A 64 -11.52 5.45 9.92
C VAL A 64 -12.74 4.54 10.17
N ARG A 65 -12.56 3.21 10.15
CA ARG A 65 -13.70 2.28 10.22
C ARG A 65 -14.02 1.75 11.61
N LEU A 66 -13.19 1.92 12.63
CA LEU A 66 -13.53 1.43 13.98
C LEU A 66 -14.83 2.06 14.50
N HIS A 67 -14.96 3.38 14.34
CA HIS A 67 -16.17 4.10 14.68
C HIS A 67 -17.37 3.67 13.83
N GLU A 68 -17.20 3.55 12.50
CA GLU A 68 -18.28 3.12 11.60
C GLU A 68 -18.72 1.67 11.85
N ILE A 69 -17.78 0.77 12.12
CA ILE A 69 -18.01 -0.63 12.45
C ILE A 69 -18.74 -0.74 13.79
N ALA A 70 -18.27 -0.02 14.82
CA ALA A 70 -18.94 0.05 16.11
C ALA A 70 -20.37 0.60 15.98
N SER A 71 -20.56 1.64 15.17
CA SER A 71 -21.89 2.22 14.89
C SER A 71 -22.82 1.24 14.17
N LYS A 72 -22.31 0.46 13.21
CA LYS A 72 -23.09 -0.60 12.53
C LYS A 72 -23.51 -1.71 13.48
N PHE A 73 -22.66 -2.08 14.43
CA PHE A 73 -23.00 -3.07 15.46
C PHE A 73 -24.04 -2.53 16.45
N ALA A 74 -23.88 -1.29 16.92
CA ALA A 74 -24.86 -0.62 17.78
C ALA A 74 -26.25 -0.52 17.12
N ASN A 75 -26.31 -0.14 15.83
CA ASN A 75 -27.56 -0.08 15.06
C ASN A 75 -28.26 -1.44 14.90
N ARG A 76 -27.53 -2.56 15.08
CA ARG A 76 -28.09 -3.92 15.08
C ARG A 76 -28.46 -4.41 16.48
N GLY A 77 -28.40 -3.56 17.50
CA GLY A 77 -28.68 -3.91 18.89
C GLY A 77 -27.57 -4.73 19.57
N LEU A 78 -26.38 -4.81 18.96
CA LEU A 78 -25.24 -5.48 19.56
C LEU A 78 -24.55 -4.51 20.53
N ASN A 79 -24.34 -4.96 21.77
CA ASN A 79 -23.66 -4.18 22.78
C ASN A 79 -22.14 -4.18 22.51
N VAL A 80 -21.58 -3.02 22.17
CA VAL A 80 -20.16 -2.85 21.86
C VAL A 80 -19.50 -2.07 23.00
N SER A 81 -18.44 -2.64 23.59
CA SER A 81 -17.61 -1.97 24.59
C SER A 81 -16.14 -1.99 24.17
N THR A 82 -15.44 -0.90 24.46
CA THR A 82 -13.99 -0.83 24.24
C THR A 82 -13.27 -1.59 25.34
N VAL A 83 -12.56 -2.66 24.98
CA VAL A 83 -11.68 -3.40 25.90
C VAL A 83 -10.27 -2.86 25.73
N ARG A 84 -9.71 -2.27 26.80
CA ARG A 84 -8.31 -1.86 26.84
C ARG A 84 -7.52 -2.99 27.49
N ARG A 85 -6.58 -3.63 26.77
CA ARG A 85 -5.62 -4.52 27.41
C ARG A 85 -4.69 -3.66 28.27
N SER A 86 -4.70 -3.91 29.58
CA SER A 86 -3.63 -3.49 30.47
C SER A 86 -2.39 -4.29 30.11
N PHE A 87 -1.35 -3.62 29.60
CA PHE A 87 -0.02 -4.20 29.50
C PHE A 87 0.54 -4.24 30.94
N GLN A 88 0.62 -5.44 31.51
CA GLN A 88 1.40 -5.72 32.71
C GLN A 88 2.80 -6.19 32.31
#